data_AF-A0A5B0BNG6-F1
#
_entry.id   AF-A0A5B0BNG6-F1
#
_cell.length_a   1.000
_cell.length_b   1.000
_cell.length_c   1.000
_cell.angle_alpha   90.00
_cell.angle_beta   90.00
_cell.angle_gamma   90.00
#
_symmetry.space_group_name_H-M   'P 1'
#
loop_
_entity.id
_entity.type
_entity.pdbx_description
1 polymer ?
#
loop_
_entity_poly.entity_id
_entity_poly.type
_entity_poly.pdbx_seq_one_letter_code
_entity_poly.pdbx_strand_id
1 'polypeptide(L)'
;MDNSFYPTAKRSKKPSLFLAIDMWGIEGEYADGNWHGLIHEFAHNWSAAHPQQDTATLWSSVQPCALYNNGNSCYLAGSSKLPDGFFSQLESHLRARIGSHARIGGEILVDAEEWRVYLHFENGCVWEKYNGYEWRELAVQTGG
;
A
#
# COMPACT_ATOMS: atom_id res chain seq x y z
N MET A 1 -4.01 -20.29 -22.93
CA MET A 1 -4.54 -18.93 -23.16
C MET A 1 -3.88 -18.07 -22.11
N ASP A 2 -3.04 -17.14 -22.53
CA ASP A 2 -2.37 -16.21 -21.62
C ASP A 2 -3.41 -15.22 -21.09
N ASN A 3 -3.94 -15.49 -19.91
CA ASN A 3 -4.85 -14.58 -19.22
C ASN A 3 -4.01 -13.54 -18.48
N SER A 4 -3.35 -12.66 -19.24
CA SER A 4 -2.65 -11.53 -18.65
C SER A 4 -3.67 -10.61 -17.96
N PHE A 5 -3.56 -10.46 -16.65
CA PHE A 5 -4.41 -9.57 -15.86
C PHE A 5 -3.98 -8.11 -16.09
N TYR A 6 -4.93 -7.27 -16.51
CA TYR A 6 -4.72 -5.83 -16.72
C TYR A 6 -5.71 -5.02 -15.90
N PRO A 7 -5.36 -4.64 -14.66
CA PRO A 7 -6.27 -3.91 -13.80
C PRO A 7 -6.51 -2.50 -14.32
N THR A 8 -7.76 -2.07 -14.25
CA THR A 8 -8.10 -0.67 -14.48
C THR A 8 -7.83 0.11 -13.18
N ALA A 9 -6.65 0.70 -13.07
CA ALA A 9 -6.27 1.50 -11.91
C ALA A 9 -7.31 2.61 -11.64
N LYS A 10 -7.82 2.66 -10.40
CA LYS A 10 -8.81 3.67 -9.97
C LYS A 10 -8.14 4.60 -8.96
N ARG A 11 -8.40 5.90 -9.09
CA ARG A 11 -8.00 6.89 -8.09
C ARG A 11 -9.23 7.56 -7.48
N SER A 12 -9.09 8.04 -6.26
CA SER A 12 -10.13 8.88 -5.66
C SER A 12 -10.16 10.25 -6.37
N LYS A 13 -11.36 10.78 -6.62
CA LYS A 13 -11.55 12.16 -7.10
C LYS A 13 -11.60 13.18 -5.95
N LYS A 14 -11.59 12.69 -4.71
CA LYS A 14 -11.57 13.48 -3.48
C LYS A 14 -10.31 13.13 -2.68
N PRO A 15 -9.80 14.03 -1.83
CA PRO A 15 -8.76 13.66 -0.88
C PRO A 15 -9.13 12.39 -0.11
N SER A 16 -8.16 11.50 0.07
CA SER A 16 -8.29 10.28 0.89
C SER A 16 -7.17 10.26 1.92
N LEU A 17 -7.36 9.49 3.00
CA LEU A 17 -6.31 9.30 4.00
C LEU A 17 -5.02 8.82 3.34
N PHE A 18 -3.90 9.38 3.79
CA PHE A 18 -2.60 8.85 3.46
C PHE A 18 -1.85 8.36 4.70
N LEU A 19 -1.12 7.27 4.51
CA LEU A 19 -0.15 6.75 5.44
C LEU A 19 1.25 7.14 4.97
N ALA A 20 2.07 7.69 5.85
CA ALA A 20 3.48 7.94 5.58
C ALA A 20 4.38 6.94 6.31
N ILE A 21 5.34 6.38 5.58
CA ILE A 21 6.34 5.42 6.06
C ILE A 21 7.73 6.04 5.95
N ASP A 22 8.40 6.17 7.10
CA ASP A 22 9.75 6.68 7.23
C ASP A 22 10.78 5.62 6.82
N MET A 23 11.01 5.50 5.51
CA MET A 23 11.88 4.47 4.94
C MET A 23 13.33 4.52 5.46
N TRP A 24 13.77 5.68 5.94
CA TRP A 24 15.16 5.91 6.35
C TRP A 24 15.38 5.74 7.86
N GLY A 25 14.31 5.85 8.65
CA GLY A 25 14.37 5.65 10.10
C GLY A 25 14.15 4.21 10.53
N ILE A 26 13.66 3.33 9.63
CA ILE A 26 13.46 1.91 9.93
C ILE A 26 14.82 1.22 10.10
N GLU A 27 15.01 0.57 11.25
CA GLU A 27 16.20 -0.20 11.59
C GLU A 27 15.88 -1.71 11.68
N GLY A 28 16.93 -2.54 11.70
CA GLY A 28 16.80 -3.98 11.89
C GLY A 28 16.31 -4.73 10.65
N GLU A 29 15.48 -5.76 10.86
CA GLU A 29 14.98 -6.71 9.83
C GLU A 29 14.32 -6.03 8.62
N TYR A 30 13.77 -4.83 8.82
CA TYR A 30 13.00 -4.11 7.81
C TYR A 30 13.75 -2.94 7.15
N ALA A 31 15.02 -2.70 7.51
CA ALA A 31 15.78 -1.51 7.09
C ALA A 31 16.15 -1.48 5.59
N ASP A 32 16.19 -2.64 4.94
CA ASP A 32 16.58 -2.83 3.54
C ASP A 32 15.39 -2.76 2.55
N GLY A 33 14.23 -2.29 3.01
CA GLY A 33 13.00 -2.26 2.22
C GLY A 33 12.06 -3.45 2.46
N ASN A 34 12.45 -4.42 3.30
CA ASN A 34 11.58 -5.56 3.65
C ASN A 34 10.27 -5.15 4.35
N TRP A 35 10.13 -3.89 4.81
CA TRP A 35 8.85 -3.35 5.29
C TRP A 35 7.73 -3.42 4.23
N HIS A 36 8.04 -3.49 2.93
CA HIS A 36 7.06 -3.77 1.88
C HIS A 36 6.34 -5.11 2.10
N GLY A 37 7.04 -6.12 2.63
CA GLY A 37 6.48 -7.43 2.96
C GLY A 37 5.34 -7.33 3.98
N LEU A 38 5.44 -6.42 4.95
CA LEU A 38 4.38 -6.17 5.94
C LEU A 38 3.10 -5.64 5.29
N ILE A 39 3.22 -4.76 4.30
CA ILE A 39 2.06 -4.23 3.57
C ILE A 39 1.44 -5.34 2.71
N HIS A 40 2.27 -6.17 2.09
CA HIS A 40 1.81 -7.31 1.30
C HIS A 40 1.05 -8.33 2.16
N GLU A 41 1.61 -8.72 3.30
CA GLU A 41 0.96 -9.58 4.30
C GLU A 41 -0.38 -8.99 4.75
N PHE A 42 -0.39 -7.71 5.14
CA PHE A 42 -1.61 -7.03 5.55
C PHE A 42 -2.66 -7.00 4.44
N ALA A 43 -2.29 -6.63 3.21
CA ALA A 43 -3.21 -6.52 2.09
C ALA A 43 -3.86 -7.88 1.76
N HIS A 44 -3.07 -8.95 1.78
CA HIS A 44 -3.57 -10.31 1.60
C HIS A 44 -4.59 -10.66 2.69
N ASN A 45 -4.24 -10.45 3.97
CA ASN A 45 -5.12 -10.74 5.09
C ASN A 45 -6.40 -9.89 5.06
N TRP A 46 -6.29 -8.61 4.67
CA TRP A 46 -7.44 -7.73 4.46
C TRP A 46 -8.39 -8.29 3.42
N SER A 47 -7.87 -8.69 2.25
CA SER A 47 -8.67 -9.23 1.15
C SER A 47 -9.40 -10.52 1.56
N ALA A 48 -8.72 -11.41 2.28
CA ALA A 48 -9.31 -12.63 2.81
C ALA A 48 -10.41 -12.37 3.84
N ALA A 49 -10.23 -11.38 4.73
CA ALA A 49 -11.22 -11.00 5.73
C ALA A 49 -12.41 -10.21 5.15
N HIS A 50 -12.23 -9.56 4.00
CA HIS A 50 -13.23 -8.70 3.36
C HIS A 50 -13.45 -9.13 1.90
N PRO A 51 -14.04 -10.32 1.64
CA PRO A 51 -14.25 -10.82 0.28
C PRO A 51 -15.21 -9.94 -0.55
N GLN A 52 -15.96 -9.03 0.10
CA GLN A 52 -16.82 -8.04 -0.56
C GLN A 52 -16.11 -6.71 -0.89
N GLN A 53 -14.79 -6.63 -0.71
CA GLN A 53 -14.00 -5.45 -1.09
C GLN A 53 -14.18 -5.16 -2.58
N ASP A 54 -14.80 -4.02 -2.88
CA ASP A 54 -14.92 -3.50 -4.25
C ASP A 54 -13.53 -3.32 -4.88
N THR A 55 -13.46 -3.36 -6.22
CA THR A 55 -12.22 -3.10 -6.97
C THR A 55 -11.55 -1.80 -6.51
N ALA A 56 -10.32 -1.91 -6.05
CA ALA A 56 -9.61 -0.84 -5.37
C ALA A 56 -8.14 -0.78 -5.79
N THR A 57 -7.53 0.40 -5.64
CA THR A 57 -6.11 0.58 -5.94
C THR A 57 -5.46 1.28 -4.76
N LEU A 58 -4.38 0.70 -4.27
CA LEU A 58 -3.45 1.35 -3.35
C LEU A 58 -2.33 1.96 -4.17
N TRP A 59 -2.11 3.25 -3.99
CA TRP A 59 -1.10 4.03 -4.69
C TRP A 59 0.07 4.30 -3.75
N SER A 60 1.27 4.42 -4.30
CA SER A 60 2.45 4.88 -3.57
C SER A 60 3.17 6.02 -4.29
N SER A 61 3.80 6.88 -3.51
CA SER A 61 4.73 7.90 -4.00
C SER A 61 5.85 8.10 -2.97
N VAL A 62 7.08 8.33 -3.44
CA VAL A 62 8.19 8.76 -2.58
C VAL A 62 8.33 10.27 -2.75
N GLN A 63 8.10 11.00 -1.68
CA GLN A 63 8.07 12.46 -1.73
C GLN A 63 8.57 13.08 -0.41
N PRO A 64 8.92 14.38 -0.43
CA PRO A 64 9.32 15.10 0.78
C PRO A 64 8.28 14.98 1.88
N CYS A 65 8.73 14.73 3.10
CA CYS A 65 7.87 14.45 4.23
C CYS A 65 8.14 15.42 5.37
N ALA A 66 7.09 16.13 5.81
CA ALA A 66 7.15 16.96 7.02
C ALA A 66 6.90 16.15 8.30
N LEU A 67 6.48 14.88 8.18
CA LEU A 67 6.16 14.04 9.32
C LEU A 67 7.40 13.40 9.95
N TYR A 68 8.48 13.28 9.20
CA TYR A 68 9.73 12.66 9.67
C TYR A 68 10.90 13.55 9.28
N ASN A 69 11.94 13.59 10.11
CA ASN A 69 13.09 14.47 9.89
C ASN A 69 14.08 13.93 8.85
N ASN A 70 13.72 12.87 8.11
CA ASN A 70 14.62 12.12 7.23
C ASN A 70 14.46 12.46 5.74
N GLY A 71 13.90 13.65 5.44
CA GLY A 71 13.77 14.17 4.08
C GLY A 71 12.57 13.60 3.34
N ASN A 72 12.67 12.37 2.83
CA ASN A 72 11.62 11.73 2.01
C ASN A 72 10.97 10.55 2.74
N SER A 73 9.72 10.26 2.40
CA SER A 73 9.00 9.10 2.92
C SER A 73 8.14 8.46 1.84
N CYS A 74 7.81 7.18 2.01
CA CYS A 74 6.83 6.52 1.16
C CYS A 74 5.43 6.88 1.65
N TYR A 75 4.63 7.47 0.79
CA TYR A 75 3.23 7.78 1.04
C TYR A 75 2.38 6.70 0.39
N LEU A 76 1.38 6.21 1.11
CA LEU A 76 0.36 5.31 0.60
C LEU A 76 -1.00 5.98 0.66
N ALA A 77 -1.78 5.90 -0.41
CA ALA A 77 -3.14 6.44 -0.45
C ALA A 77 -4.05 5.56 -1.31
N GLY A 78 -5.32 5.52 -0.95
CA GLY A 78 -6.29 4.60 -1.55
C GLY A 78 -7.16 5.27 -2.60
N SER A 79 -7.69 4.44 -3.51
CA SER A 79 -8.88 4.80 -4.28
C SER A 79 -10.09 4.97 -3.35
N SER A 80 -11.18 5.56 -3.85
CA SER A 80 -12.42 5.78 -3.06
C SER A 80 -13.11 4.49 -2.59
N LYS A 81 -12.58 3.32 -2.95
CA LYS A 81 -13.10 2.00 -2.57
C LYS A 81 -12.29 1.32 -1.48
N LEU A 82 -11.12 1.87 -1.10
CA LEU A 82 -10.45 1.47 0.14
C LEU A 82 -11.00 2.31 1.29
N PRO A 83 -11.64 1.71 2.30
CA PRO A 83 -12.24 2.47 3.40
C PRO A 83 -11.17 2.98 4.37
N ASP A 84 -11.48 4.03 5.14
CA ASP A 84 -10.54 4.59 6.15
C ASP A 84 -10.12 3.56 7.21
N GLY A 85 -10.98 2.57 7.48
CA GLY A 85 -10.68 1.43 8.34
C GLY A 85 -9.49 0.59 7.84
N PHE A 86 -9.27 0.52 6.52
CA PHE A 86 -8.09 -0.11 5.92
C PHE A 86 -6.82 0.60 6.40
N PHE A 87 -6.77 1.93 6.30
CA PHE A 87 -5.59 2.71 6.66
C PHE A 87 -5.31 2.68 8.16
N SER A 88 -6.36 2.77 8.98
CA SER A 88 -6.22 2.66 10.45
C SER A 88 -5.64 1.31 10.88
N GLN A 89 -6.10 0.22 10.26
CA GLN A 89 -5.60 -1.12 10.57
C GLN A 89 -4.20 -1.35 9.98
N LEU A 90 -3.91 -0.83 8.78
CA LEU A 90 -2.58 -0.88 8.18
C LEU A 90 -1.55 -0.12 9.03
N GLU A 91 -1.89 1.08 9.51
CA GLU A 91 -1.03 1.82 10.44
C GLU A 91 -0.75 0.97 11.67
N SER A 92 -1.78 0.43 12.32
CA SER A 92 -1.61 -0.38 13.53
C SER A 92 -0.75 -1.62 13.28
N HIS A 93 -0.93 -2.30 12.15
CA HIS A 93 -0.14 -3.46 11.77
C HIS A 93 1.34 -3.11 11.59
N LEU A 94 1.64 -2.03 10.86
CA LEU A 94 3.00 -1.58 10.63
C LEU A 94 3.67 -1.11 11.92
N ARG A 95 2.97 -0.34 12.75
CA ARG A 95 3.52 0.16 14.02
C ARG A 95 3.88 -0.95 15.01
N ALA A 96 3.21 -2.10 14.92
CA ALA A 96 3.54 -3.27 15.72
C ALA A 96 4.86 -3.96 15.32
N ARG A 97 5.49 -3.54 14.21
CA ARG A 97 6.75 -4.10 13.69
C ARG A 97 7.84 -3.06 13.53
N ILE A 98 7.48 -1.89 12.98
CA ILE A 98 8.41 -0.78 12.69
C ILE A 98 8.14 0.47 13.55
N GLY A 99 7.44 0.33 14.68
CA GLY A 99 7.30 1.39 15.67
C GLY A 99 6.67 2.67 15.11
N SER A 100 7.21 3.84 15.44
CA SER A 100 6.68 5.13 15.00
C SER A 100 6.99 5.50 13.54
N HIS A 101 7.63 4.60 12.77
CA HIS A 101 8.01 4.86 11.37
C HIS A 101 6.85 4.65 10.37
N ALA A 102 5.63 4.40 10.85
CA ALA A 102 4.41 4.43 10.05
C ALA A 102 3.33 5.23 10.78
N ARG A 103 2.72 6.22 10.12
CA ARG A 103 1.58 6.95 10.67
C ARG A 103 0.70 7.58 9.62
N ILE A 104 -0.60 7.73 9.93
CA ILE A 104 -1.51 8.52 9.10
C ILE A 104 -1.15 10.00 9.23
N GLY A 105 -1.03 10.68 8.09
CA GLY A 105 -0.56 12.06 8.02
C GLY A 105 -1.63 13.11 7.73
N GLY A 106 -2.85 12.67 7.41
CA GLY A 106 -3.96 13.52 6.96
C GLY A 106 -4.55 12.98 5.66
N GLU A 107 -5.05 13.89 4.82
CA GLU A 107 -5.65 13.56 3.53
C GLU A 107 -4.80 14.09 2.37
N ILE A 108 -4.78 13.36 1.26
CA ILE A 108 -4.08 13.75 0.03
C ILE A 108 -4.92 13.39 -1.20
N LEU A 109 -4.75 14.16 -2.27
CA LEU A 109 -5.28 13.80 -3.59
C LEU A 109 -4.18 13.08 -4.38
N VAL A 110 -4.49 11.89 -4.88
CA VAL A 110 -3.57 11.10 -5.70
C VAL A 110 -3.42 11.72 -7.09
N ASP A 111 -2.19 12.15 -7.41
CA ASP A 111 -1.78 12.57 -8.74
C ASP A 111 -1.26 11.38 -9.55
N ALA A 112 -1.81 11.16 -10.75
CA ALA A 112 -1.43 10.04 -11.59
C ALA A 112 -0.04 10.19 -12.24
N GLU A 113 0.52 11.41 -12.29
CA GLU A 113 1.85 11.66 -12.84
C GLU A 113 2.96 11.38 -11.81
N GLU A 114 2.67 11.59 -10.53
CA GLU A 114 3.65 11.45 -9.44
C GLU A 114 3.50 10.13 -8.68
N TRP A 115 2.30 9.56 -8.66
CA TRP A 115 2.00 8.32 -7.93
C TRP A 115 2.02 7.11 -8.84
N ARG A 116 2.47 6.00 -8.27
CA ARG A 116 2.49 4.70 -8.94
C ARG A 116 1.47 3.80 -8.29
N VAL A 117 0.87 2.94 -9.11
CA VAL A 117 0.06 1.87 -8.53
C VAL A 117 0.99 0.95 -7.77
N TYR A 118 0.67 0.73 -6.49
CA TYR A 118 1.42 -0.15 -5.61
C TYR A 118 0.77 -1.53 -5.54
N LEU A 119 -0.49 -1.60 -5.11
CA LEU A 119 -1.28 -2.82 -5.08
C LEU A 119 -2.67 -2.60 -5.68
N HIS A 120 -3.27 -3.67 -6.20
CA HIS A 120 -4.62 -3.65 -6.72
C HIS A 120 -5.46 -4.77 -6.10
N PHE A 121 -6.69 -4.44 -5.71
CA PHE A 121 -7.64 -5.37 -5.12
C PHE A 121 -8.73 -5.64 -6.16
N GLU A 122 -8.92 -6.90 -6.54
CA GLU A 122 -9.97 -7.29 -7.49
C GLU A 122 -10.33 -8.77 -7.30
N ASN A 123 -11.63 -9.07 -7.30
CA ASN A 123 -12.19 -10.43 -7.20
C ASN A 123 -11.70 -11.22 -5.97
N GLY A 124 -11.49 -10.55 -4.84
CA GLY A 124 -10.99 -11.16 -3.61
C GLY A 124 -9.49 -11.43 -3.59
N CYS A 125 -8.77 -11.10 -4.68
CA CYS A 125 -7.33 -11.23 -4.81
C CYS A 125 -6.64 -9.87 -4.69
N VAL A 126 -5.36 -9.91 -4.31
CA VAL A 126 -4.46 -8.76 -4.33
C VAL A 126 -3.44 -8.97 -5.43
N TRP A 127 -3.16 -7.92 -6.19
CA TRP A 127 -2.29 -7.98 -7.35
C TRP A 127 -1.16 -6.95 -7.21
N GLU A 128 0.04 -7.33 -7.64
CA GLU A 128 1.21 -6.46 -7.68
C GLU A 128 1.81 -6.43 -9.09
N LYS A 129 2.54 -5.35 -9.40
CA LYS A 129 3.36 -5.29 -10.61
C LYS A 129 4.70 -5.98 -10.37
N TYR A 130 4.99 -7.04 -11.13
CA TYR A 130 6.22 -7.82 -10.90
C TYR A 130 7.40 -7.39 -11.78
N ASN A 131 7.15 -6.82 -12.97
CA ASN A 131 8.19 -6.34 -13.90
C ASN A 131 7.88 -4.96 -14.50
N GLY A 132 7.04 -4.16 -13.81
CA GLY A 132 6.62 -2.84 -14.24
C GLY A 132 5.46 -2.82 -15.24
N TYR A 133 5.26 -3.91 -16.00
CA TYR A 133 4.22 -4.03 -17.02
C TYR A 133 3.18 -5.08 -16.64
N GLU A 134 3.65 -6.23 -16.18
CA GLU A 134 2.84 -7.39 -15.91
C GLU A 134 2.44 -7.48 -14.45
N TRP A 135 1.24 -8.00 -14.26
CA TRP A 135 0.62 -8.20 -12.97
C TRP A 135 0.65 -9.66 -12.60
N ARG A 136 0.87 -9.91 -11.32
CA ARG A 136 0.67 -11.22 -10.73
C ARG A 136 -0.16 -11.08 -9.47
N GLU A 137 -0.86 -12.15 -9.15
CA GLU A 137 -1.46 -12.28 -7.84
C GLU A 137 -0.35 -12.28 -6.79
N LEU A 138 -0.57 -11.53 -5.72
CA LEU A 138 0.34 -11.41 -4.61
C LEU A 138 0.41 -12.77 -3.91
N ALA A 139 1.54 -13.45 -4.04
CA ALA A 139 1.74 -14.75 -3.43
C ALA A 139 1.70 -14.62 -1.90
N VAL A 140 0.95 -15.52 -1.25
CA VAL A 140 1.00 -15.66 0.21
C VAL A 140 2.40 -16.08 0.59
N GLN A 141 3.14 -15.22 1.30
CA GLN A 141 4.34 -15.67 1.98
C GLN A 141 3.89 -16.56 3.14
N THR A 142 3.80 -17.86 2.86
CA THR A 142 3.72 -18.87 3.91
C THR A 142 5.08 -18.87 4.59
N GLY A 143 5.17 -18.26 5.78
CA GLY A 143 6.36 -18.35 6.61
C GLY A 143 6.71 -19.82 6.83
N GLY A 144 7.93 -20.19 6.41
CA GLY A 144 8.57 -21.45 6.78
C GLY A 144 9.15 -21.41 8.18
#